data_AF-M1XKT1-F1
#
_entry.id   AF-M1XKT1-F1
#
_cell.length_a   1.000
_cell.length_b   1.000
_cell.length_c   1.000
_cell.angle_alpha   90.00
_cell.angle_beta   90.00
_cell.angle_gamma   90.00
#
_symmetry.space_group_name_H-M   'P 1'
#
loop_
_entity.id
_entity.type
_entity.pdbx_description
1 polymer ?
#
loop_
_entity_poly.entity_id
_entity_poly.type
_entity_poly.pdbx_seq_one_letter_code
_entity_poly.pdbx_strand_id
1 'polypeptide(L)'
;MESAYLNTTCPTSRNGMSVSLLCGNMAEFTLYVQLLEDESPDDVEDLFGPFVDEYDSVAYEASTVDSDDRPGVVVPEKALAIDDIDAFAEVFQALHGDPAVHDLSLWGPGSSRFPVRAYHHALRSLSDPDRYQFHALDNRETLVICDTPTDLQQAREDLGPAGLAAGGNAKF
;
A
#
# COMPACT_ATOMS: atom_id res chain seq x y z
N MET A 1 27.33 -38.25 -30.62
CA MET A 1 26.30 -38.08 -29.56
C MET A 1 26.43 -36.63 -29.14
N GLU A 2 25.78 -35.72 -29.87
CA GLU A 2 25.80 -34.29 -29.58
C GLU A 2 24.47 -33.70 -30.04
N SER A 3 23.78 -33.10 -29.08
CA SER A 3 22.40 -32.65 -29.16
C SER A 3 22.29 -31.29 -29.84
N ALA A 4 21.16 -31.12 -30.52
CA ALA A 4 20.68 -29.90 -31.15
C ALA A 4 20.51 -28.73 -30.17
N TYR A 5 20.78 -27.51 -30.64
CA TYR A 5 20.02 -26.32 -30.26
C TYR A 5 19.70 -25.48 -31.50
N LEU A 6 18.39 -25.33 -31.72
CA LEU A 6 17.71 -24.52 -32.72
C LEU A 6 17.62 -23.05 -32.25
N ASN A 7 17.53 -22.14 -33.23
CA ASN A 7 16.60 -21.00 -33.25
C ASN A 7 16.88 -19.80 -32.31
N THR A 8 16.63 -18.51 -32.62
CA THR A 8 16.12 -17.78 -33.79
C THR A 8 16.54 -16.32 -33.60
N THR A 9 16.79 -15.63 -34.70
CA THR A 9 16.83 -14.17 -34.89
C THR A 9 15.88 -13.36 -33.99
N CYS A 10 16.42 -12.39 -33.24
CA CYS A 10 15.65 -11.25 -32.71
C CYS A 10 15.53 -10.17 -33.81
N PRO A 11 14.33 -9.66 -34.13
CA PRO A 11 14.20 -8.49 -35.00
C PRO A 11 14.38 -7.19 -34.21
N THR A 12 15.16 -6.29 -34.78
CA THR A 12 15.27 -4.88 -34.42
C THR A 12 13.90 -4.20 -34.59
N SER A 13 13.31 -3.69 -33.50
CA SER A 13 12.18 -2.78 -33.57
C SER A 13 12.57 -1.40 -33.02
N ARG A 14 12.58 -0.41 -33.93
CA ARG A 14 12.63 1.02 -33.66
C ARG A 14 11.28 1.47 -33.09
N ASN A 15 11.27 2.02 -31.88
CA ASN A 15 10.63 3.28 -31.49
C ASN A 15 10.32 3.28 -30.00
N GLY A 16 10.63 4.42 -29.37
CA GLY A 16 9.75 4.99 -28.36
C GLY A 16 9.89 4.43 -26.95
N MET A 17 10.50 5.25 -26.10
CA MET A 17 10.40 5.23 -24.64
C MET A 17 11.08 4.03 -23.98
N SER A 18 12.29 4.29 -23.46
CA SER A 18 12.75 3.65 -22.24
C SER A 18 11.69 3.89 -21.15
N VAL A 19 10.74 2.96 -21.03
CA VAL A 19 10.08 2.72 -19.75
C VAL A 19 11.19 2.15 -18.90
N SER A 20 11.75 3.02 -18.05
CA SER A 20 12.70 2.61 -17.03
C SER A 20 12.03 1.50 -16.22
N LEU A 21 12.41 0.25 -16.51
CA LEU A 21 12.35 -0.87 -15.58
C LEU A 21 13.29 -0.54 -14.43
N LEU A 22 12.88 0.42 -13.59
CA LEU A 22 13.36 0.63 -12.23
C LEU A 22 12.31 0.06 -11.26
N CYS A 23 11.71 -1.08 -11.61
CA CYS A 23 11.17 -1.98 -10.61
C CYS A 23 12.39 -2.70 -10.00
N GLY A 24 13.02 -2.04 -9.03
CA GLY A 24 14.33 -2.47 -8.56
C GLY A 24 14.94 -1.68 -7.42
N ASN A 25 14.16 -0.87 -6.69
CA ASN A 25 14.42 -0.57 -5.28
C ASN A 25 13.03 -0.54 -4.60
N MET A 26 12.78 -1.62 -3.87
CA MET A 26 11.46 -2.05 -3.42
C MET A 26 10.94 -1.07 -2.37
N ALA A 27 9.89 -0.32 -2.67
CA ALA A 27 9.18 0.44 -1.65
C ALA A 27 8.82 -0.49 -0.49
N GLU A 28 9.17 -0.07 0.72
CA GLU A 28 8.89 -0.83 1.92
C GLU A 28 7.37 -1.01 2.12
N PHE A 29 6.61 0.03 1.77
CA PHE A 29 5.16 0.11 1.87
C PHE A 29 4.54 0.66 0.58
N THR A 30 3.34 0.17 0.25
CA THR A 30 2.51 0.78 -0.81
C THR A 30 1.16 1.16 -0.22
N LEU A 31 0.79 2.43 -0.39
CA LEU A 31 -0.47 2.98 0.08
C LEU A 31 -1.43 3.17 -1.09
N TYR A 32 -2.54 2.44 -1.05
CA TYR A 32 -3.64 2.55 -1.98
C TYR A 32 -4.78 3.33 -1.34
N VAL A 33 -5.30 4.31 -2.07
CA VAL A 33 -6.33 5.22 -1.57
C VAL A 33 -7.62 4.97 -2.34
N GLN A 34 -8.74 4.88 -1.64
CA GLN A 34 -10.07 4.92 -2.25
C GLN A 34 -10.70 6.26 -1.90
N LEU A 35 -11.16 7.00 -2.90
CA LEU A 35 -11.72 8.34 -2.75
C LEU A 35 -13.25 8.30 -2.89
N LEU A 36 -13.94 9.24 -2.26
CA LEU A 36 -15.37 9.48 -2.48
C LEU A 36 -15.56 10.27 -3.78
N GLU A 37 -16.42 9.80 -4.69
CA GLU A 37 -16.64 10.44 -6.00
C GLU A 37 -17.07 11.91 -5.90
N ASP A 38 -17.87 12.26 -4.88
CA ASP A 38 -18.36 13.63 -4.67
C ASP A 38 -17.29 14.61 -4.14
N GLU A 39 -16.27 14.11 -3.44
CA GLU A 39 -15.23 14.94 -2.79
C GLU A 39 -13.84 14.70 -3.40
N SER A 40 -13.70 13.74 -4.33
CA SER A 40 -12.43 13.41 -4.97
C SER A 40 -11.95 14.57 -5.84
N PRO A 41 -10.66 14.93 -5.77
CA PRO A 41 -10.10 15.93 -6.67
C PRO A 41 -10.15 15.45 -8.13
N ASP A 42 -10.21 16.41 -9.06
CA ASP A 42 -10.14 16.13 -10.50
C ASP A 42 -8.82 15.45 -10.89
N ASP A 43 -7.74 15.75 -10.17
CA ASP A 43 -6.43 15.11 -10.30
C ASP A 43 -5.94 14.59 -8.94
N VAL A 44 -5.63 13.30 -8.86
CA VAL A 44 -5.08 12.69 -7.64
C VAL A 44 -3.67 13.22 -7.32
N GLU A 45 -2.96 13.74 -8.32
CA GLU A 45 -1.67 14.43 -8.09
C GLU A 45 -1.83 15.67 -7.22
N ASP A 46 -2.99 16.33 -7.20
CA ASP A 46 -3.23 17.46 -6.28
C ASP A 46 -3.28 16.99 -4.81
N LEU A 47 -3.73 15.75 -4.57
CA LEU A 47 -3.77 15.14 -3.24
C LEU A 47 -2.41 14.55 -2.83
N PHE A 48 -1.71 13.92 -3.78
CA PHE A 48 -0.46 13.18 -3.52
C PHE A 48 0.81 14.03 -3.67
N GLY A 49 0.77 15.04 -4.53
CA GLY A 49 1.89 15.93 -4.86
C GLY A 49 2.58 16.51 -3.64
N PRO A 50 1.85 17.07 -2.66
CA PRO A 50 2.47 17.60 -1.45
C PRO A 50 3.35 16.58 -0.72
N PHE A 51 2.94 15.31 -0.66
CA PHE A 51 3.71 14.27 0.02
C PHE A 51 4.94 13.81 -0.78
N VAL A 52 4.81 13.71 -2.10
CA VAL A 52 5.93 13.37 -2.99
C VAL A 52 6.98 14.48 -3.03
N ASP A 53 6.55 15.75 -2.93
CA ASP A 53 7.45 16.90 -2.87
C ASP A 53 8.10 17.07 -1.48
N GLU A 54 7.41 16.70 -0.41
CA GLU A 54 7.90 16.83 0.97
C GLU A 54 8.87 15.72 1.37
N TYR A 55 8.59 14.48 0.95
CA TYR A 55 9.33 13.29 1.37
C TYR A 55 10.08 12.66 0.19
N ASP A 56 11.41 12.69 0.22
CA ASP A 56 12.26 11.99 -0.77
C ASP A 56 12.03 10.46 -0.79
N SER A 57 11.43 9.90 0.28
CA SER A 57 11.09 8.48 0.42
C SER A 57 9.71 8.12 -0.15
N VAL A 58 8.95 9.09 -0.67
CA VAL A 58 7.60 8.91 -1.22
C VAL A 58 7.63 9.13 -2.73
N ALA A 59 7.05 8.18 -3.48
CA ALA A 59 6.99 8.26 -4.93
C ALA A 59 5.65 7.76 -5.46
N TYR A 60 5.29 8.18 -6.66
CA TYR A 60 4.13 7.66 -7.38
C TYR A 60 4.40 6.23 -7.86
N GLU A 61 3.45 5.33 -7.58
CA GLU A 61 3.40 3.98 -8.11
C GLU A 61 2.09 3.79 -8.90
N ALA A 62 2.07 2.89 -9.88
CA ALA A 62 0.83 2.54 -10.57
C ALA A 62 -0.06 1.73 -9.61
N SER A 63 -1.31 2.16 -9.43
CA SER A 63 -2.29 1.38 -8.68
C SER A 63 -2.63 0.13 -9.47
N THR A 64 -2.45 -1.04 -8.86
CA THR A 64 -2.88 -2.33 -9.41
C THR A 64 -4.16 -2.85 -8.78
N VAL A 65 -4.79 -2.03 -7.91
CA VAL A 65 -6.07 -2.37 -7.28
C VAL A 65 -7.16 -2.08 -8.29
N ASP A 66 -7.94 -3.11 -8.64
CA ASP A 66 -9.11 -2.93 -9.49
C ASP A 66 -10.09 -1.96 -8.82
N SER A 67 -10.60 -1.02 -9.62
CA SER A 67 -11.68 -0.14 -9.21
C SER A 67 -12.88 -1.00 -8.81
N ASP A 68 -13.16 -1.08 -7.50
CA ASP A 68 -14.35 -1.76 -7.00
C ASP A 68 -15.56 -1.01 -7.61
N ASP A 69 -16.50 -1.71 -8.25
CA ASP A 69 -17.76 -1.15 -8.80
C ASP A 69 -18.72 -0.68 -7.67
N ARG A 70 -18.19 -0.08 -6.60
CA ARG A 70 -18.99 0.50 -5.53
C ARG A 70 -19.45 1.88 -5.97
N PRO A 71 -20.77 2.13 -6.01
CA PRO A 71 -21.28 3.43 -6.39
C PRO A 71 -20.78 4.51 -5.41
N GLY A 72 -20.20 5.59 -5.95
CA GLY A 72 -19.70 6.72 -5.16
C GLY A 72 -18.27 6.58 -4.63
N VAL A 73 -17.50 5.58 -5.07
CA VAL A 73 -16.09 5.42 -4.72
C VAL A 73 -15.23 5.37 -5.99
N VAL A 74 -14.15 6.15 -6.01
CA VAL A 74 -13.19 6.20 -7.11
C VAL A 74 -11.86 5.66 -6.61
N VAL A 75 -11.30 4.69 -7.35
CA VAL A 75 -9.92 4.22 -7.13
C VAL A 75 -9.02 4.93 -8.14
N PRO A 76 -8.06 5.76 -7.68
CA PRO A 76 -7.12 6.42 -8.56
C PRO A 76 -6.17 5.42 -9.21
N GLU A 77 -5.72 5.73 -10.42
CA GLU A 77 -4.73 4.93 -11.17
C GLU A 77 -3.33 4.99 -10.54
N LYS A 78 -3.13 5.84 -9.52
CA LYS A 78 -1.88 6.03 -8.81
C LYS A 78 -2.01 5.61 -7.36
N ALA A 79 -0.95 5.00 -6.85
CA ALA A 79 -0.71 4.68 -5.45
C ALA A 79 0.56 5.40 -4.98
N LEU A 80 0.82 5.39 -3.67
CA LEU A 80 2.05 5.93 -3.10
C LEU A 80 2.98 4.79 -2.67
N ALA A 81 4.16 4.76 -3.25
CA ALA A 81 5.28 3.92 -2.82
C ALA A 81 6.08 4.67 -1.77
N ILE A 82 6.27 4.07 -0.59
CA ILE A 82 6.93 4.71 0.55
C ILE A 82 8.00 3.77 1.11
N ASP A 83 9.24 4.24 1.17
CA ASP A 83 10.40 3.45 1.67
C ASP A 83 10.74 3.74 3.14
N ASP A 84 10.03 4.66 3.78
CA ASP A 84 10.27 5.09 5.16
C ASP A 84 9.00 5.01 6.01
N ILE A 85 9.10 4.36 7.19
CA ILE A 85 7.95 4.12 8.07
C ILE A 85 7.43 5.40 8.72
N ASP A 86 8.29 6.38 9.01
CA ASP A 86 7.88 7.65 9.62
C ASP A 86 7.11 8.48 8.58
N ALA A 87 7.63 8.58 7.35
CA ALA A 87 6.92 9.20 6.23
C ALA A 87 5.60 8.50 5.93
N PHE A 88 5.58 7.15 5.97
CA PHE A 88 4.35 6.38 5.81
C PHE A 88 3.32 6.74 6.87
N ALA A 89 3.71 6.82 8.14
CA ALA A 89 2.81 7.14 9.25
C ALA A 89 2.20 8.55 9.12
N GLU A 90 3.01 9.54 8.72
CA GLU A 90 2.56 10.92 8.50
C GLU A 90 1.60 11.02 7.31
N VAL A 91 1.98 10.47 6.14
CA VAL A 91 1.15 10.44 4.93
C VAL A 91 -0.16 9.71 5.20
N PHE A 92 -0.10 8.57 5.89
CA PHE A 92 -1.27 7.81 6.27
C PHE A 92 -2.22 8.62 7.15
N GLN A 93 -1.70 9.28 8.19
CA GLN A 93 -2.53 10.09 9.10
C GLN A 93 -3.16 11.28 8.39
N ALA A 94 -2.41 11.95 7.53
CA ALA A 94 -2.90 13.08 6.75
C ALA A 94 -4.07 12.65 5.83
N LEU A 95 -3.88 11.57 5.07
CA LEU A 95 -4.91 11.04 4.17
C LEU A 95 -6.11 10.45 4.93
N HIS A 96 -5.89 9.80 6.08
CA HIS A 96 -6.99 9.26 6.89
C HIS A 96 -7.87 10.37 7.49
N GLY A 97 -7.30 11.54 7.75
CA GLY A 97 -8.04 12.72 8.19
C GLY A 97 -8.73 13.49 7.08
N ASP A 98 -8.47 13.14 5.82
CA ASP A 98 -8.99 13.86 4.65
C ASP A 98 -10.43 13.41 4.32
N PRO A 99 -11.38 14.34 4.18
CA PRO A 99 -12.78 14.01 3.91
C PRO A 99 -13.01 13.39 2.52
N ALA A 100 -12.11 13.61 1.56
CA ALA A 100 -12.18 12.99 0.23
C ALA A 100 -11.80 11.51 0.26
N VAL A 101 -11.13 11.04 1.32
CA VAL A 101 -10.67 9.65 1.44
C VAL A 101 -11.74 8.78 2.06
N HIS A 102 -12.24 7.83 1.28
CA HIS A 102 -13.21 6.83 1.74
C HIS A 102 -12.55 5.73 2.57
N ASP A 103 -11.47 5.14 2.05
CA ASP A 103 -10.77 4.01 2.66
C ASP A 103 -9.30 4.00 2.23
N LEU A 104 -8.43 3.53 3.12
CA LEU A 104 -7.01 3.37 2.87
C LEU A 104 -6.65 1.89 2.94
N SER A 105 -6.17 1.36 1.82
CA SER A 105 -5.65 0.02 1.70
C SER A 105 -4.14 0.07 1.81
N LEU A 106 -3.61 -0.54 2.86
CA LEU A 106 -2.20 -0.47 3.25
C LEU A 106 -1.36 -1.61 2.67
N TRP A 107 -1.95 -2.45 1.84
CA TRP A 107 -1.35 -3.68 1.32
C TRP A 107 -1.56 -3.78 -0.18
N GLY A 108 -0.62 -4.38 -0.88
CA GLY A 108 -0.79 -4.76 -2.27
C GLY A 108 0.27 -5.75 -2.73
N PRO A 109 0.11 -6.31 -3.95
CA PRO A 109 1.02 -7.31 -4.50
C PRO A 109 2.45 -6.79 -4.78
N GLY A 110 2.73 -5.51 -4.53
CA GLY A 110 4.05 -4.89 -4.63
C GLY A 110 4.73 -4.56 -3.31
N SER A 111 4.02 -4.62 -2.17
CA SER A 111 4.59 -4.20 -0.88
C SER A 111 5.47 -5.28 -0.27
N SER A 112 6.64 -4.87 0.23
CA SER A 112 7.55 -5.77 0.96
C SER A 112 7.08 -6.04 2.38
N ARG A 113 6.37 -5.07 2.97
CA ARG A 113 5.77 -5.16 4.29
C ARG A 113 4.27 -4.87 4.22
N PHE A 114 3.55 -5.43 5.18
CA PHE A 114 2.09 -5.39 5.24
C PHE A 114 1.62 -4.73 6.54
N PRO A 115 1.42 -3.40 6.53
CA PRO A 115 0.82 -2.67 7.64
C PRO A 115 -0.63 -3.06 7.89
N VAL A 116 -1.01 -3.22 9.16
CA VAL A 116 -2.39 -3.35 9.61
C VAL A 116 -2.65 -2.46 10.82
N ARG A 117 -3.83 -1.86 10.90
CA ARG A 117 -4.21 -1.00 12.03
C ARG A 117 -4.87 -1.80 13.14
N ALA A 118 -4.35 -1.64 14.34
CA ALA A 118 -4.87 -2.25 15.55
C ALA A 118 -5.03 -1.21 16.66
N TYR A 119 -6.04 -1.38 17.50
CA TYR A 119 -6.14 -0.57 18.71
C TYR A 119 -5.14 -1.03 19.77
N HIS A 120 -4.60 -0.09 20.56
CA HIS A 120 -3.68 -0.39 21.67
C HIS A 120 -4.18 -1.49 22.61
N HIS A 121 -5.50 -1.54 22.87
CA HIS A 121 -6.08 -2.53 23.77
C HIS A 121 -6.07 -3.95 23.19
N ALA A 122 -6.05 -4.09 21.87
CA ALA A 122 -6.10 -5.35 21.16
C ALA A 122 -4.72 -5.96 20.93
N LEU A 123 -3.65 -5.17 20.97
CA LEU A 123 -2.27 -5.67 20.88
C LEU A 123 -1.95 -6.76 21.93
N ARG A 124 -2.66 -6.75 23.07
CA ARG A 124 -2.53 -7.78 24.12
C ARG A 124 -3.07 -9.15 23.71
N SER A 125 -3.89 -9.21 22.67
CA SER A 125 -4.47 -10.43 22.14
C SER A 125 -3.57 -11.13 21.12
N LEU A 126 -2.49 -10.47 20.67
CA LEU A 126 -1.53 -11.06 19.75
C LEU A 126 -0.77 -12.20 20.44
N SER A 127 -0.75 -13.37 19.81
CA SER A 127 -0.13 -14.57 20.36
C SER A 127 1.40 -14.45 20.38
N ASP A 128 1.99 -13.80 19.38
CA ASP A 128 3.43 -13.63 19.20
C ASP A 128 3.79 -12.18 18.81
N PRO A 129 3.84 -11.23 19.76
CA PRO A 129 4.15 -9.82 19.46
C PRO A 129 5.55 -9.62 18.87
N ASP A 130 6.54 -10.44 19.22
CA ASP A 130 7.93 -10.33 18.72
C ASP A 130 8.07 -10.57 17.20
N ARG A 131 7.03 -11.09 16.53
CA ARG A 131 7.02 -11.32 15.08
C ARG A 131 6.59 -10.10 14.28
N TYR A 132 6.17 -9.03 14.94
CA TYR A 132 5.62 -7.85 14.32
C TYR A 132 6.40 -6.59 14.74
N GLN A 133 6.47 -5.59 13.86
CA GLN A 133 6.92 -4.26 14.27
C GLN A 133 5.71 -3.41 14.63
N PHE A 134 5.80 -2.67 15.72
CA PHE A 134 4.72 -1.79 16.19
C PHE A 134 5.15 -0.34 16.05
N HIS A 135 4.35 0.43 15.31
CA HIS A 135 4.52 1.87 15.19
C HIS A 135 3.25 2.56 15.69
N ALA A 136 3.36 3.39 16.73
CA ALA A 136 2.21 4.08 17.28
C ALA A 136 1.82 5.23 16.33
N LEU A 137 0.60 5.18 15.78
CA LEU A 137 0.08 6.28 14.95
C LEU A 137 -0.46 7.40 15.82
N ASP A 138 -1.23 7.05 16.86
CA ASP A 138 -1.81 8.00 17.80
C ASP A 138 -1.89 7.37 19.21
N ASN A 139 -2.50 8.07 20.18
CA ASN A 139 -2.72 7.57 21.54
C ASN A 139 -3.69 6.38 21.61
N ARG A 140 -4.40 6.04 20.53
CA ARG A 140 -5.39 4.94 20.51
C ARG A 140 -5.08 3.83 19.51
N GLU A 141 -4.29 4.12 18.48
CA GLU A 141 -4.07 3.23 17.35
C GLU A 141 -2.59 2.96 17.12
N THR A 142 -2.29 1.73 16.74
CA THR A 142 -0.95 1.25 16.41
C THR A 142 -1.00 0.58 15.07
N LEU A 143 -0.04 0.94 14.24
CA LEU A 143 0.27 0.25 13.02
C LEU A 143 1.13 -0.97 13.36
N VAL A 144 0.63 -2.15 13.04
CA VAL A 144 1.33 -3.42 13.16
C VAL A 144 1.87 -3.76 11.78
N ILE A 145 3.18 -3.85 11.64
CA ILE A 145 3.85 -4.19 10.37
C ILE A 145 4.17 -5.68 10.35
N CYS A 146 3.65 -6.37 9.35
CA CYS A 146 3.91 -7.79 9.10
C CYS A 146 4.86 -7.96 7.91
N ASP A 147 5.80 -8.89 7.99
CA ASP A 147 6.73 -9.18 6.88
C ASP A 147 6.12 -10.14 5.83
N THR A 148 5.05 -10.86 6.17
CA THR A 148 4.39 -11.80 5.24
C THR A 148 2.86 -11.68 5.25
N PRO A 149 2.18 -12.05 4.14
CA PRO A 149 0.72 -12.06 4.09
C PRO A 149 0.09 -13.13 5.02
N THR A 150 0.86 -14.16 5.40
CA THR A 150 0.41 -15.15 6.40
C THR A 150 0.40 -14.54 7.80
N ASP A 151 1.45 -13.81 8.17
CA ASP A 151 1.52 -13.13 9.47
C ASP A 151 0.43 -12.07 9.61
N LEU A 152 0.06 -11.41 8.51
CA LEU A 152 -1.07 -10.49 8.44
C LEU A 152 -2.41 -11.17 8.73
N GLN A 153 -2.68 -12.32 8.10
CA GLN A 153 -3.92 -13.06 8.36
C GLN A 153 -3.98 -13.51 9.82
N GLN A 154 -2.87 -14.02 10.36
CA GLN A 154 -2.79 -14.41 11.77
C GLN A 154 -3.04 -13.23 12.71
N ALA A 155 -2.42 -12.07 12.45
CA ALA A 155 -2.65 -10.86 13.24
C ALA A 155 -4.13 -10.45 13.24
N ARG A 156 -4.83 -10.56 12.09
CA ARG A 156 -6.27 -10.27 12.01
C ARG A 156 -7.12 -11.26 12.81
N GLU A 157 -6.77 -12.54 12.79
CA GLU A 157 -7.46 -13.57 13.56
C GLU A 157 -7.27 -13.36 15.07
N ASP A 158 -6.04 -13.05 15.49
CA ASP A 158 -5.67 -12.81 16.89
C ASP A 158 -6.28 -11.53 17.46
N LEU A 159 -6.25 -10.43 16.71
CA LEU A 159 -6.84 -9.14 17.09
C LEU A 159 -8.38 -9.21 17.08
N GLY A 160 -8.93 -9.99 16.16
CA GLY A 160 -10.37 -10.08 15.90
C GLY A 160 -10.97 -8.78 15.35
N PRO A 161 -12.25 -8.80 14.95
CA PRO A 161 -12.92 -7.64 14.35
C PRO A 161 -13.10 -6.46 15.32
N ALA A 162 -13.05 -6.71 16.64
CA ALA A 162 -13.14 -5.66 17.66
C ALA A 162 -11.79 -4.97 17.93
N GLY A 163 -10.68 -5.61 17.55
CA GLY A 163 -9.33 -5.10 17.78
C GLY A 163 -8.70 -4.39 16.59
N LEU A 164 -9.26 -4.60 15.39
CA LEU A 164 -8.88 -3.90 14.18
C LEU A 164 -9.57 -2.52 14.15
N ALA A 165 -8.79 -1.46 13.89
CA ALA A 165 -9.38 -0.17 13.59
C ALA A 165 -10.08 -0.26 12.23
N ALA A 166 -11.28 0.32 12.11
CA ALA A 166 -12.07 0.20 10.90
C ALA A 166 -11.39 0.94 9.74
N GLY A 167 -11.13 0.20 8.66
CA GLY A 167 -10.71 0.71 7.36
C GLY A 167 -9.50 -0.06 6.83
N GLY A 168 -9.62 -0.53 5.60
CA GLY A 168 -8.77 -1.55 5.02
C GLY A 168 -9.50 -2.89 4.95
N ASN A 169 -10.57 -2.95 4.15
CA ASN A 169 -11.01 -4.23 3.60
C ASN A 169 -10.18 -4.50 2.34
N ALA A 170 -9.13 -5.33 2.44
CA ALA A 170 -8.56 -5.98 1.27
C ALA A 170 -9.64 -6.88 0.71
N LYS A 171 -10.03 -6.62 -0.53
CA LYS A 171 -10.42 -7.72 -1.40
C LYS A 171 -9.14 -8.23 -2.05
N PHE A 172 -8.93 -9.53 -1.92
CA PHE A 172 -7.96 -10.29 -2.72
C PHE A 172 -8.60 -10.64 -4.07
#